data_AF-A0AAJ0CZV6-F1
#
_entry.id   AF-A0AAJ0CZV6-F1
#
_cell.length_a   1.000
_cell.length_b   1.000
_cell.length_c   1.000
_cell.angle_alpha   90.00
_cell.angle_beta   90.00
_cell.angle_gamma   90.00
#
_symmetry.space_group_name_H-M   'P 1'
#
loop_
_entity.id
_entity.type
_entity.pdbx_description
1 polymer ?
#
loop_
_entity_poly.entity_id
_entity_poly.type
_entity_poly.pdbx_seq_one_letter_code
_entity_poly.pdbx_strand_id
1 'polypeptide(L)'
;MRSTYFGLQDVKAHKVRSRQIAKGYTWNNNTKKHDQVAYMPLTDLSGAAAVISNARDYAKWIQGLLGETNLFSQDVHGDIRKGRMIHFPSASGGFDVSLYSLGWFRRTYNGRVYYWHDGSMIGFKCLVYWFPNDKFGFVIFANGDDAEPSNNNIAWKIIADRFQIPEKDVGVGHWHVTANPPRVRTTEEQRVKDAVNLYYPNRSQDPPDLALDDIVGVYSNKGYGRMRVAAEIKKKSQGPIRTGNLVVERPEMTWHYGLRLKHVFGPNWIACESWIEDLDNPGQFHPAMFIKDARGKASALKIGWWANGAFEGNVTFTKIA
;
A
#
# COMPACT_ATOMS: atom_id res chain seq x y z
N MET A 1 17.07 -23.83 -1.62
CA MET A 1 16.07 -23.11 -2.43
C MET A 1 16.73 -22.81 -3.77
N ARG A 2 16.24 -23.29 -4.92
CA ARG A 2 16.97 -23.24 -6.21
C ARG A 2 16.46 -22.18 -7.19
N SER A 3 15.30 -21.61 -6.89
CA SER A 3 14.57 -20.64 -7.70
C SER A 3 14.06 -19.51 -6.79
N THR A 4 14.95 -19.04 -5.92
CA THR A 4 14.76 -17.88 -5.05
C THR A 4 15.89 -16.91 -5.32
N TYR A 5 15.55 -15.64 -5.55
CA TYR A 5 16.47 -14.61 -6.02
C TYR A 5 16.27 -13.33 -5.21
N PHE A 6 17.34 -12.56 -5.07
CA PHE A 6 17.29 -11.23 -4.44
C PHE A 6 17.13 -10.14 -5.52
N GLY A 7 15.88 -9.91 -5.92
CA GLY A 7 15.51 -8.89 -6.91
C GLY A 7 15.71 -9.32 -8.37
N LEU A 8 15.27 -8.44 -9.28
CA LEU A 8 15.27 -8.70 -10.73
C LEU A 8 16.68 -8.77 -11.33
N GLN A 9 17.65 -8.11 -10.71
CA GLN A 9 19.04 -8.18 -11.17
C GLN A 9 19.60 -9.60 -10.98
N ASP A 10 19.32 -10.22 -9.84
CA ASP A 10 19.76 -11.58 -9.52
C ASP A 10 19.09 -12.63 -10.42
N VAL A 11 17.79 -12.46 -10.66
CA VAL A 11 17.05 -13.22 -11.68
C VAL A 11 17.73 -13.16 -13.06
N LYS A 12 18.12 -11.95 -13.51
CA LYS A 12 18.80 -11.76 -14.80
C LYS A 12 20.18 -12.41 -14.81
N ALA A 13 20.95 -12.26 -13.72
CA ALA A 13 22.27 -12.88 -13.57
C ALA A 13 22.19 -14.42 -13.66
N HIS A 14 21.14 -15.01 -13.12
CA HIS A 14 20.85 -16.45 -13.21
C HIS A 14 20.22 -16.88 -14.54
N LYS A 15 20.08 -15.97 -15.52
CA LYS A 15 19.54 -16.24 -16.86
C LYS A 15 18.15 -16.90 -16.83
N VAL A 16 17.34 -16.56 -15.83
CA VAL A 16 15.96 -17.06 -15.72
C VAL A 16 15.17 -16.55 -16.91
N ARG A 17 14.50 -17.45 -17.64
CA ARG A 17 13.73 -17.04 -18.83
C ARG A 17 12.49 -16.26 -18.38
N SER A 18 12.10 -15.24 -19.15
CA SER A 18 10.92 -14.42 -18.85
C SER A 18 9.65 -15.25 -18.61
N ARG A 19 9.44 -16.33 -19.38
CA ARG A 19 8.31 -17.27 -19.21
C ARG A 19 8.29 -18.02 -17.87
N GLN A 20 9.41 -18.05 -17.14
CA GLN A 20 9.55 -18.70 -15.84
C GLN A 20 9.27 -17.74 -14.68
N ILE A 21 9.08 -16.46 -14.97
CA ILE A 21 8.72 -15.45 -13.98
C ILE A 21 7.24 -15.13 -14.19
N ALA A 22 6.49 -15.06 -13.10
CA ALA A 22 5.11 -14.61 -13.15
C ALA A 22 5.02 -13.21 -13.78
N LYS A 23 3.83 -12.79 -14.17
CA LYS A 23 3.55 -11.42 -14.56
C LYS A 23 2.51 -10.88 -13.61
N GLY A 24 2.66 -9.65 -13.15
CA GLY A 24 1.71 -9.01 -12.26
C GLY A 24 0.58 -8.38 -13.06
N TYR A 25 -0.60 -8.31 -12.47
CA TYR A 25 -1.78 -7.75 -13.13
C TYR A 25 -2.59 -6.83 -12.21
N THR A 26 -3.12 -5.74 -12.76
CA THR A 26 -4.09 -4.84 -12.10
C THR A 26 -5.41 -4.85 -12.85
N TRP A 27 -6.53 -4.71 -12.12
CA TRP A 27 -7.85 -4.62 -12.73
C TRP A 27 -8.10 -3.21 -13.30
N ASN A 28 -8.34 -3.13 -14.61
CA ASN A 28 -8.69 -1.89 -15.29
C ASN A 28 -10.23 -1.75 -15.38
N ASN A 29 -10.75 -0.73 -14.72
CA ASN A 29 -12.19 -0.46 -14.67
C ASN A 29 -12.79 -0.01 -16.01
N ASN A 30 -12.00 0.57 -16.91
CA ASN A 30 -12.46 1.03 -18.22
C ASN A 30 -12.57 -0.14 -19.20
N THR A 31 -11.55 -1.00 -19.24
CA THR A 31 -11.51 -2.15 -20.16
C THR A 31 -12.19 -3.39 -19.58
N LYS A 32 -12.49 -3.41 -18.27
CA LYS A 32 -13.01 -4.57 -17.52
C LYS A 32 -12.12 -5.80 -17.66
N LYS A 33 -10.80 -5.59 -17.66
CA LYS A 33 -9.78 -6.64 -17.82
C LYS A 33 -8.62 -6.42 -16.86
N HIS A 34 -7.85 -7.49 -16.68
CA HIS A 34 -6.57 -7.44 -15.99
C HIS A 34 -5.47 -7.03 -16.96
N ASP A 35 -4.87 -5.86 -16.72
CA ASP A 35 -3.75 -5.35 -17.50
C ASP A 35 -2.43 -5.72 -16.82
N GLN A 36 -1.43 -6.10 -17.63
CA GLN A 36 -0.12 -6.47 -17.10
C GLN A 36 0.61 -5.23 -16.58
N VAL A 37 1.16 -5.31 -15.37
CA VAL A 37 2.00 -4.24 -14.81
C VAL A 37 3.49 -4.47 -15.04
N ALA A 38 4.24 -3.37 -15.01
CA ALA A 38 5.70 -3.41 -15.02
C ALA A 38 6.23 -3.95 -13.70
N TYR A 39 7.38 -4.61 -13.78
CA TYR A 39 8.11 -5.04 -12.60
C TYR A 39 8.79 -3.86 -11.92
N MET A 40 8.61 -3.74 -10.60
CA MET A 40 9.29 -2.71 -9.82
C MET A 40 10.76 -3.10 -9.58
N PRO A 41 11.72 -2.15 -9.72
CA PRO A 41 13.14 -2.43 -9.49
C PRO A 41 13.51 -2.78 -8.03
N LEU A 42 12.76 -2.24 -7.05
CA LEU A 42 12.88 -2.48 -5.60
C LEU A 42 14.29 -2.37 -5.02
N THR A 43 15.18 -1.62 -5.68
CA THR A 43 16.60 -1.53 -5.28
C THR A 43 16.75 -0.76 -3.96
N ASP A 44 15.97 0.31 -3.82
CA ASP A 44 15.83 1.16 -2.64
C ASP A 44 15.05 0.50 -1.48
N LEU A 45 14.22 -0.51 -1.77
CA LEU A 45 13.45 -1.28 -0.78
C LEU A 45 13.95 -2.73 -0.63
N SER A 46 15.20 -2.99 -1.03
CA SER A 46 15.65 -4.36 -1.27
C SER A 46 15.55 -5.26 -0.03
N GLY A 47 15.93 -4.74 1.14
CA GLY A 47 15.80 -5.45 2.42
C GLY A 47 14.36 -5.76 2.85
N ALA A 48 13.37 -5.02 2.34
CA ALA A 48 11.97 -5.17 2.71
C ALA A 48 11.17 -6.02 1.72
N ALA A 49 11.48 -5.98 0.41
CA ALA A 49 10.56 -6.48 -0.61
C ALA A 49 11.20 -7.18 -1.82
N ALA A 50 12.53 -7.24 -1.96
CA ALA A 50 13.14 -7.67 -3.23
C ALA A 50 13.11 -9.18 -3.50
N VAL A 51 12.80 -10.03 -2.51
CA VAL A 51 12.89 -11.48 -2.69
C VAL A 51 11.84 -11.96 -3.70
N ILE A 52 12.30 -12.61 -4.78
CA ILE A 52 11.47 -13.30 -5.76
C ILE A 52 11.61 -14.80 -5.54
N SER A 53 10.51 -15.51 -5.37
CA SER A 53 10.52 -16.95 -5.05
C SER A 53 9.32 -17.67 -5.66
N ASN A 54 9.16 -18.95 -5.31
CA ASN A 54 8.00 -19.76 -5.63
C ASN A 54 7.55 -20.58 -4.42
N ALA A 55 6.33 -21.12 -4.48
CA ALA A 55 5.75 -21.89 -3.38
C ALA A 55 6.60 -23.07 -2.92
N ARG A 56 7.29 -23.78 -3.84
CA ARG A 56 8.10 -24.95 -3.51
C ARG A 56 9.34 -24.59 -2.69
N ASP A 57 10.05 -23.53 -3.08
CA ASP A 57 11.23 -23.10 -2.33
C ASP A 57 10.86 -22.39 -1.03
N TYR A 58 9.81 -21.59 -1.03
CA TYR A 58 9.33 -20.96 0.20
C TYR A 58 8.76 -21.98 1.20
N ALA A 59 8.18 -23.09 0.73
CA ALA A 59 7.81 -24.22 1.60
C ALA A 59 9.03 -24.87 2.26
N LYS A 60 10.15 -25.02 1.56
CA LYS A 60 11.41 -25.50 2.16
C LYS A 60 11.95 -24.53 3.21
N TRP A 61 11.82 -23.23 2.96
CA TRP A 61 12.17 -22.21 3.95
C TRP A 61 11.35 -22.36 5.23
N ILE A 62 10.03 -22.48 5.10
CA ILE A 62 9.11 -22.72 6.21
C ILE A 62 9.46 -24.02 6.95
N GLN A 63 9.75 -25.11 6.22
CA GLN A 63 10.20 -26.37 6.83
C GLN A 63 11.48 -26.18 7.66
N GLY A 64 12.41 -25.35 7.17
CA GLY A 64 13.63 -24.99 7.89
C GLY A 64 13.38 -24.26 9.21
N LEU A 65 12.41 -23.34 9.24
CA LEU A 65 11.96 -22.61 10.44
C LEU A 65 11.22 -23.53 11.43
N LEU A 66 10.35 -24.40 10.93
CA LEU A 66 9.58 -25.36 11.75
C LEU A 66 10.45 -26.46 12.34
N GLY A 67 11.42 -26.95 11.56
CA GLY A 67 12.34 -28.01 11.96
C GLY A 67 13.52 -27.53 12.79
N GLU A 68 13.66 -26.21 12.99
CA GLU A 68 14.82 -25.60 13.65
C GLU A 68 16.14 -26.12 13.11
N THR A 69 16.19 -26.28 11.80
CA THR A 69 17.36 -26.80 11.10
C THR A 69 18.58 -25.89 11.33
N ASN A 70 19.77 -26.39 11.02
CA ASN A 70 21.04 -25.64 11.11
C ASN A 70 21.13 -24.42 10.17
N LEU A 71 20.02 -23.99 9.55
CA LEU A 71 19.91 -22.69 8.89
C LEU A 71 20.20 -21.54 9.85
N PHE A 72 19.82 -21.69 11.12
CA PHE A 72 20.08 -20.73 12.18
C PHE A 72 20.53 -21.44 13.46
N SER A 73 21.23 -20.71 14.34
CA SER A 73 21.47 -21.19 15.70
C SER A 73 20.15 -21.28 16.47
N GLN A 74 20.15 -22.07 17.55
CA GLN A 74 18.99 -22.19 18.43
C GLN A 74 18.57 -20.84 19.02
N ASP A 75 19.54 -19.99 19.37
CA ASP A 75 19.27 -18.63 19.86
C ASP A 75 18.51 -17.79 18.82
N VAL A 76 18.88 -17.88 17.54
CA VAL A 76 18.20 -17.15 16.46
C VAL A 76 16.80 -17.71 16.22
N HIS A 77 16.61 -19.04 16.27
CA HIS A 77 15.27 -19.64 16.19
C HIS A 77 14.37 -19.18 17.35
N GLY A 78 14.92 -19.04 18.55
CA GLY A 78 14.23 -18.45 19.69
C GLY A 78 13.91 -16.97 19.50
N ASP A 79 14.85 -16.21 18.94
CA ASP A 79 14.73 -14.76 18.80
C ASP A 79 13.68 -14.35 17.75
N ILE A 80 13.67 -14.99 16.58
CA ILE A 80 12.69 -14.68 15.52
C ILE A 80 11.24 -14.93 15.97
N ARG A 81 11.04 -15.75 17.00
CA ARG A 81 9.73 -16.06 17.60
C ARG A 81 9.36 -15.18 18.78
N LYS A 82 10.34 -14.47 19.35
CA LYS A 82 10.12 -13.63 20.53
C LYS A 82 9.37 -12.36 20.12
N GLY A 83 8.18 -12.15 20.67
CA GLY A 83 7.47 -10.89 20.54
C GLY A 83 8.34 -9.74 21.05
N ARG A 84 8.61 -8.76 20.19
CA ARG A 84 9.43 -7.59 20.48
C ARG A 84 8.60 -6.31 20.63
N MET A 85 7.46 -6.24 19.96
CA MET A 85 6.57 -5.08 19.97
C MET A 85 5.10 -5.53 20.06
N ILE A 86 4.27 -4.69 20.66
CA ILE A 86 2.82 -4.80 20.55
C ILE A 86 2.41 -4.14 19.23
N HIS A 87 1.87 -4.91 18.29
CA HIS A 87 1.38 -4.42 17.01
C HIS A 87 -0.04 -3.89 17.14
N PHE A 88 -0.92 -4.66 17.80
CA PHE A 88 -2.25 -4.22 18.18
C PHE A 88 -2.48 -4.57 19.66
N PRO A 89 -2.70 -3.58 20.53
CA PRO A 89 -2.80 -3.78 21.98
C PRO A 89 -4.17 -4.32 22.45
N SER A 90 -5.17 -4.32 21.56
CA SER A 90 -6.54 -4.69 21.88
C SER A 90 -7.05 -5.77 20.94
N ALA A 91 -7.99 -6.57 21.44
CA ALA A 91 -8.69 -7.56 20.62
C ALA A 91 -9.41 -6.89 19.44
N SER A 92 -9.29 -7.48 18.25
CA SER A 92 -9.91 -7.00 17.02
C SER A 92 -10.10 -8.15 16.02
N GLY A 93 -11.25 -8.15 15.34
CA GLY A 93 -11.55 -9.11 14.28
C GLY A 93 -11.49 -10.58 14.72
N GLY A 94 -11.89 -10.90 15.95
CA GLY A 94 -11.84 -12.28 16.47
C GLY A 94 -10.46 -12.74 16.94
N PHE A 95 -9.48 -11.84 17.00
CA PHE A 95 -8.15 -12.09 17.58
C PHE A 95 -7.96 -11.24 18.83
N ASP A 96 -7.13 -11.75 19.74
CA ASP A 96 -6.61 -10.98 20.87
C ASP A 96 -5.41 -10.10 20.42
N VAL A 97 -4.58 -9.66 21.37
CA VAL A 97 -3.34 -8.89 21.15
C VAL A 97 -2.49 -9.48 20.03
N SER A 98 -2.10 -8.61 19.09
CA SER A 98 -1.13 -8.93 18.05
C SER A 98 0.24 -8.43 18.44
N LEU A 99 1.25 -9.28 18.33
CA LEU A 99 2.65 -8.91 18.55
C LEU A 99 3.39 -8.85 17.21
N TYR A 100 4.53 -8.17 17.20
CA TYR A 100 5.53 -8.23 16.14
C TYR A 100 6.86 -8.73 16.69
N SER A 101 7.48 -9.68 15.99
CA SER A 101 8.78 -10.28 16.30
C SER A 101 9.82 -9.80 15.29
N LEU A 102 10.94 -10.50 15.11
CA LEU A 102 11.90 -10.14 14.05
C LEU A 102 11.36 -10.56 12.67
N GLY A 103 10.60 -9.66 12.02
CA GLY A 103 10.05 -9.87 10.69
C GLY A 103 8.80 -10.76 10.63
N TRP A 104 8.09 -10.93 11.76
CA TRP A 104 6.90 -11.78 11.84
C TRP A 104 5.82 -11.17 12.73
N PHE A 105 4.59 -11.10 12.21
CA PHE A 105 3.43 -10.93 13.06
C PHE A 105 3.20 -12.20 13.86
N ARG A 106 2.88 -12.09 15.14
CA ARG A 106 2.63 -13.21 16.05
C ARG A 106 1.28 -13.03 16.73
N ARG A 107 0.45 -14.07 16.68
CA ARG A 107 -0.88 -14.11 17.30
C ARG A 107 -1.18 -15.48 17.85
N THR A 108 -2.26 -15.56 18.64
CA THR A 108 -2.88 -16.81 19.04
C THR A 108 -4.25 -16.94 18.40
N TYR A 109 -4.60 -18.15 17.97
CA TYR A 109 -5.94 -18.46 17.49
C TYR A 109 -6.33 -19.87 17.91
N ASN A 110 -7.47 -20.01 18.58
CA ASN A 110 -7.94 -21.27 19.16
C ASN A 110 -6.86 -22.00 19.99
N GLY A 111 -6.16 -21.26 20.86
CA GLY A 111 -5.06 -21.76 21.70
C GLY A 111 -3.73 -22.00 20.98
N ARG A 112 -3.64 -21.75 19.67
CA ARG A 112 -2.45 -22.04 18.85
C ARG A 112 -1.67 -20.77 18.56
N VAL A 113 -0.37 -20.78 18.85
CA VAL A 113 0.54 -19.70 18.46
C VAL A 113 0.90 -19.86 17.00
N TYR A 114 0.73 -18.79 16.23
CA TYR A 114 1.15 -18.74 14.84
C TYR A 114 1.88 -17.45 14.52
N TYR A 115 2.68 -17.55 13.47
CA TYR A 115 3.45 -16.47 12.90
C TYR A 115 3.03 -16.30 11.45
N TRP A 116 2.94 -15.06 11.00
CA TRP A 116 2.56 -14.78 9.63
C TRP A 116 3.18 -13.48 9.14
N HIS A 117 3.19 -13.34 7.82
CA HIS A 117 3.56 -12.11 7.15
C HIS A 117 2.87 -12.08 5.78
N ASP A 118 2.35 -10.94 5.38
CA ASP A 118 1.87 -10.68 4.04
C ASP A 118 2.96 -10.05 3.17
N GLY A 119 2.72 -9.96 1.88
CA GLY A 119 3.53 -9.14 1.00
C GLY A 119 2.64 -8.56 -0.09
N SER A 120 2.79 -7.26 -0.30
CA SER A 120 2.04 -6.51 -1.29
C SER A 120 3.00 -5.78 -2.22
N MET A 121 2.85 -6.04 -3.50
CA MET A 121 3.48 -5.29 -4.57
C MET A 121 2.44 -5.02 -5.65
N ILE A 122 2.65 -4.00 -6.48
CA ILE A 122 1.73 -3.74 -7.60
C ILE A 122 1.65 -5.01 -8.46
N GLY A 123 0.43 -5.56 -8.55
CA GLY A 123 0.16 -6.78 -9.32
C GLY A 123 0.58 -8.09 -8.68
N PHE A 124 1.07 -8.11 -7.44
CA PHE A 124 1.43 -9.33 -6.72
C PHE A 124 0.99 -9.28 -5.25
N LYS A 125 0.54 -10.41 -4.73
CA LYS A 125 0.20 -10.59 -3.31
C LYS A 125 0.76 -11.92 -2.83
N CYS A 126 1.35 -11.94 -1.65
CA CYS A 126 1.77 -13.18 -0.99
C CYS A 126 1.36 -13.19 0.47
N LEU A 127 1.29 -14.39 1.03
CA LEU A 127 0.87 -14.60 2.41
C LEU A 127 1.52 -15.89 2.92
N VAL A 128 2.24 -15.81 4.04
CA VAL A 128 2.89 -16.95 4.69
C VAL A 128 2.38 -17.12 6.11
N TYR A 129 2.13 -18.36 6.50
CA TYR A 129 1.79 -18.76 7.87
C TYR A 129 2.66 -19.92 8.32
N TRP A 130 3.00 -19.93 9.61
CA TRP A 130 3.63 -21.08 10.25
C TRP A 130 3.28 -21.18 11.74
N PHE A 131 3.07 -22.43 12.17
CA PHE A 131 2.62 -22.87 13.48
C PHE A 131 3.69 -23.82 14.05
N PRO A 132 4.69 -23.30 14.78
CA PRO A 132 5.86 -24.08 15.18
C PRO A 132 5.52 -25.26 16.09
N ASN A 133 4.53 -25.10 16.97
CA ASN A 133 4.10 -26.16 17.88
C ASN A 133 3.35 -27.30 17.16
N ASP A 134 2.80 -27.01 15.97
CA ASP A 134 2.03 -27.95 15.15
C ASP A 134 2.82 -28.51 13.97
N LYS A 135 4.09 -28.09 13.81
CA LYS A 135 4.94 -28.40 12.65
C LYS A 135 4.21 -28.21 11.32
N PHE A 136 3.42 -27.13 11.25
CA PHE A 136 2.56 -26.82 10.12
C PHE A 136 2.83 -25.41 9.59
N GLY A 137 2.79 -25.23 8.28
CA GLY A 137 2.95 -23.92 7.67
C GLY A 137 2.75 -24.00 6.16
N PHE A 138 2.45 -22.86 5.56
CA PHE A 138 2.15 -22.75 4.14
C PHE A 138 2.42 -21.33 3.64
N VAL A 139 2.42 -21.20 2.31
CA VAL A 139 2.59 -19.93 1.60
C VAL A 139 1.67 -19.90 0.41
N ILE A 140 1.09 -18.74 0.15
CA ILE A 140 0.23 -18.46 -0.99
C ILE A 140 0.88 -17.32 -1.78
N PHE A 141 0.95 -17.49 -3.10
CA PHE A 141 1.38 -16.45 -4.04
C PHE A 141 0.26 -16.24 -5.05
N ALA A 142 -0.04 -14.97 -5.32
CA ALA A 142 -0.97 -14.54 -6.34
C ALA A 142 -0.36 -13.38 -7.13
N ASN A 143 -0.71 -13.31 -8.41
CA ASN A 143 -0.20 -12.33 -9.35
C ASN A 143 -1.31 -11.37 -9.83
N GLY A 144 -2.27 -11.08 -8.96
CA GLY A 144 -3.29 -10.03 -9.14
C GLY A 144 -3.22 -9.04 -8.00
N ASP A 145 -3.35 -7.74 -8.31
CA ASP A 145 -3.27 -6.68 -7.32
C ASP A 145 -4.44 -6.68 -6.32
N ASP A 146 -5.56 -7.31 -6.69
CA ASP A 146 -6.76 -7.47 -5.88
C ASP A 146 -6.86 -8.85 -5.21
N ALA A 147 -5.78 -9.66 -5.24
CA ALA A 147 -5.81 -11.04 -4.76
C ALA A 147 -5.74 -11.20 -3.22
N GLU A 148 -5.52 -10.12 -2.47
CA GLU A 148 -5.39 -10.17 -1.01
C GLU A 148 -6.60 -10.82 -0.30
N PRO A 149 -7.87 -10.46 -0.60
CA PRO A 149 -9.02 -11.10 0.02
C PRO A 149 -9.09 -12.60 -0.28
N SER A 150 -8.77 -12.99 -1.52
CA SER A 150 -8.73 -14.41 -1.92
C SER A 150 -7.62 -15.17 -1.18
N ASN A 151 -6.41 -14.61 -1.08
CA ASN A 151 -5.31 -15.22 -0.33
C ASN A 151 -5.69 -15.43 1.15
N ASN A 152 -6.32 -14.44 1.78
CA ASN A 152 -6.79 -14.55 3.15
C ASN A 152 -7.85 -15.65 3.32
N ASN A 153 -8.87 -15.69 2.46
CA ASN A 153 -9.91 -16.71 2.52
C ASN A 153 -9.33 -18.13 2.34
N ILE A 154 -8.39 -18.30 1.40
CA ILE A 154 -7.71 -19.58 1.18
C ILE A 154 -6.86 -19.96 2.40
N ALA A 155 -6.09 -19.02 2.97
CA ALA A 155 -5.27 -19.26 4.14
C ALA A 155 -6.10 -19.75 5.34
N TRP A 156 -7.22 -19.09 5.61
CA TRP A 156 -8.08 -19.46 6.73
C TRP A 156 -8.85 -20.76 6.49
N LYS A 157 -9.22 -21.07 5.24
CA LYS A 157 -9.75 -22.40 4.90
C LYS A 157 -8.72 -23.49 5.17
N ILE A 158 -7.46 -23.28 4.77
CA ILE A 158 -6.35 -24.21 5.03
C ILE A 158 -6.14 -24.42 6.54
N ILE A 159 -6.16 -23.34 7.33
CA ILE A 159 -6.03 -23.38 8.79
C ILE A 159 -7.20 -24.15 9.42
N ALA A 160 -8.44 -23.82 9.01
CA ALA A 160 -9.64 -24.45 9.52
C ALA A 160 -9.65 -25.95 9.24
N ASP A 161 -9.35 -26.36 8.01
CA ASP A 161 -9.28 -27.76 7.61
C ASP A 161 -8.19 -28.51 8.40
N ARG A 162 -7.00 -27.90 8.55
CA ARG A 162 -5.87 -28.51 9.26
C ARG A 162 -6.18 -28.78 10.73
N PHE A 163 -6.92 -27.89 11.37
CA PHE A 163 -7.21 -27.93 12.80
C PHE A 163 -8.65 -28.35 13.12
N GLN A 164 -9.41 -28.79 12.10
CA GLN A 164 -10.80 -29.23 12.21
C GLN A 164 -11.69 -28.20 12.91
N ILE A 165 -11.48 -26.92 12.59
CA ILE A 165 -12.28 -25.81 13.13
C ILE A 165 -13.55 -25.72 12.27
N PRO A 166 -14.75 -25.84 12.85
CA PRO A 166 -15.99 -25.70 12.08
C PRO A 166 -16.04 -24.34 11.38
N GLU A 167 -16.53 -24.29 10.15
CA GLU A 167 -16.53 -23.06 9.34
C GLU A 167 -17.19 -21.87 10.05
N LYS A 168 -18.28 -22.12 10.79
CA LYS A 168 -18.98 -21.13 11.63
C LYS A 168 -18.14 -20.56 12.79
N ASP A 169 -17.12 -21.31 13.22
CA ASP A 169 -16.25 -20.99 14.35
C ASP A 169 -14.89 -20.46 13.88
N VAL A 170 -14.62 -20.52 12.56
CA VAL A 170 -13.53 -19.77 11.95
C VAL A 170 -13.87 -18.31 12.19
N GLY A 171 -13.14 -17.64 13.09
CA GLY A 171 -13.42 -16.29 13.59
C GLY A 171 -13.25 -15.19 12.53
N VAL A 172 -13.31 -15.55 11.26
CA VAL A 172 -13.00 -14.77 10.06
C VAL A 172 -14.20 -14.01 9.50
N GLY A 173 -15.23 -13.77 10.29
CA GLY A 173 -16.31 -12.86 9.90
C GLY A 173 -15.86 -11.43 9.54
N HIS A 174 -14.58 -11.04 9.70
CA HIS A 174 -14.20 -9.62 9.79
C HIS A 174 -12.88 -9.21 9.13
N TRP A 175 -12.54 -9.68 7.92
CA TRP A 175 -11.57 -8.93 7.06
C TRP A 175 -12.24 -8.03 6.02
N HIS A 176 -13.58 -8.02 5.99
CA HIS A 176 -14.35 -7.00 5.28
C HIS A 176 -14.32 -5.60 5.95
N VAL A 177 -13.63 -5.40 7.07
CA VAL A 177 -13.92 -4.22 7.95
C VAL A 177 -12.73 -3.32 8.30
N THR A 178 -11.47 -3.61 7.93
CA THR A 178 -10.37 -2.67 8.27
C THR A 178 -9.41 -2.27 7.16
N ALA A 179 -9.50 -2.85 5.95
CA ALA A 179 -8.74 -2.35 4.78
C ALA A 179 -9.62 -1.67 3.71
N ASN A 180 -10.93 -1.93 3.71
CA ASN A 180 -12.00 -1.18 3.06
C ASN A 180 -13.30 -2.00 3.20
N PRO A 181 -14.46 -1.41 3.57
CA PRO A 181 -15.75 -2.09 3.38
C PRO A 181 -15.83 -2.62 1.93
N PRO A 182 -16.49 -3.77 1.68
CA PRO A 182 -16.47 -4.48 0.40
C PRO A 182 -16.68 -3.47 -0.70
N ARG A 183 -15.62 -3.09 -1.44
CA ARG A 183 -15.55 -1.89 -2.30
C ARG A 183 -16.95 -1.49 -2.72
N VAL A 184 -17.63 -0.72 -1.86
CA VAL A 184 -18.87 -0.09 -2.30
C VAL A 184 -18.30 0.73 -3.42
N ARG A 185 -18.78 0.51 -4.65
CA ARG A 185 -18.31 1.25 -5.82
C ARG A 185 -18.74 2.70 -5.61
N THR A 186 -18.12 3.36 -4.64
CA THR A 186 -18.19 4.78 -4.39
C THR A 186 -17.42 5.36 -5.55
N THR A 187 -18.09 6.24 -6.27
CA THR A 187 -17.46 6.99 -7.35
C THR A 187 -16.28 7.77 -6.78
N GLU A 188 -15.32 8.15 -7.63
CA GLU A 188 -14.26 9.10 -7.25
C GLU A 188 -14.86 10.32 -6.52
N GLU A 189 -15.94 10.87 -7.07
CA GLU A 189 -16.65 12.01 -6.51
C GLU A 189 -17.14 11.77 -5.08
N GLN A 190 -17.72 10.61 -4.81
CA GLN A 190 -18.19 10.27 -3.47
C GLN A 190 -17.01 10.15 -2.49
N ARG A 191 -15.91 9.50 -2.88
CA ARG A 191 -14.73 9.36 -2.00
C ARG A 191 -14.07 10.71 -1.70
N VAL A 192 -13.98 11.58 -2.71
CA VAL A 192 -13.49 12.96 -2.53
C VAL A 192 -14.42 13.73 -1.58
N LYS A 193 -15.74 13.64 -1.76
CA LYS A 193 -16.72 14.30 -0.89
C LYS A 193 -16.59 13.84 0.57
N ASP A 194 -16.44 12.54 0.79
CA ASP A 194 -16.28 11.96 2.13
C ASP A 194 -14.97 12.43 2.78
N ALA A 195 -13.86 12.45 2.03
CA ALA A 195 -12.59 13.00 2.49
C ALA A 195 -12.67 14.49 2.83
N VAL A 196 -13.35 15.29 2.01
CA VAL A 196 -13.57 16.72 2.28
C VAL A 196 -14.41 16.92 3.54
N ASN A 197 -15.45 16.11 3.76
CA ASN A 197 -16.24 16.18 4.99
C ASN A 197 -15.44 15.78 6.23
N LEU A 198 -14.55 14.79 6.11
CA LEU A 198 -13.68 14.34 7.19
C LEU A 198 -12.67 15.41 7.59
N TYR A 199 -11.93 15.96 6.62
CA TYR A 199 -10.81 16.88 6.90
C TYR A 199 -11.23 18.35 7.00
N TYR A 200 -12.35 18.72 6.39
CA TYR A 200 -12.87 20.09 6.36
C TYR A 200 -14.37 20.13 6.71
N PRO A 201 -14.77 19.70 7.92
CA PRO A 201 -16.19 19.63 8.31
C PRO A 201 -16.86 21.01 8.37
N ASN A 202 -16.10 22.05 8.72
CA ASN A 202 -16.58 23.43 8.90
C ASN A 202 -16.09 24.38 7.78
N ARG A 203 -15.94 23.86 6.55
CA ARG A 203 -15.47 24.65 5.38
C ARG A 203 -16.45 25.76 4.99
N SER A 204 -15.92 26.90 4.55
CA SER A 204 -16.67 27.97 3.89
C SER A 204 -16.84 27.68 2.39
N GLN A 205 -17.41 28.62 1.64
CA GLN A 205 -17.52 28.57 0.17
C GLN A 205 -16.62 29.60 -0.52
N ASP A 206 -15.55 30.05 0.15
CA ASP A 206 -14.69 31.09 -0.36
C ASP A 206 -13.92 30.61 -1.60
N PRO A 207 -13.77 31.46 -2.64
CA PRO A 207 -13.02 31.11 -3.84
C PRO A 207 -11.52 30.87 -3.53
N PRO A 208 -10.73 30.31 -4.47
CA PRO A 208 -9.30 30.16 -4.29
C PRO A 208 -8.61 31.48 -3.95
N ASP A 209 -7.79 31.45 -2.90
CA ASP A 209 -7.00 32.60 -2.41
C ASP A 209 -5.89 33.08 -3.36
N LEU A 210 -5.58 32.26 -4.36
CA LEU A 210 -4.49 32.39 -5.32
C LEU A 210 -4.98 31.95 -6.69
N ALA A 211 -4.60 32.69 -7.73
CA ALA A 211 -4.83 32.26 -9.11
C ALA A 211 -4.03 30.99 -9.42
N LEU A 212 -4.55 30.12 -10.28
CA LEU A 212 -3.85 28.87 -10.66
C LEU A 212 -2.46 29.12 -11.23
N ASP A 213 -2.30 30.17 -12.04
CA ASP A 213 -1.00 30.51 -12.62
C ASP A 213 0.03 30.98 -11.56
N ASP A 214 -0.44 31.53 -10.43
CA ASP A 214 0.43 31.82 -9.28
C ASP A 214 0.80 30.56 -8.51
N ILE A 215 -0.04 29.52 -8.55
CA ILE A 215 0.20 28.25 -7.86
C ILE A 215 1.12 27.33 -8.67
N VAL A 216 0.98 27.28 -9.99
CA VAL A 216 1.79 26.43 -10.87
C VAL A 216 3.28 26.74 -10.68
N GLY A 217 4.10 25.69 -10.62
CA GLY A 217 5.54 25.82 -10.38
C GLY A 217 6.18 24.56 -9.82
N VAL A 218 7.43 24.70 -9.39
CA VAL A 218 8.19 23.64 -8.73
C VAL A 218 8.30 23.97 -7.25
N TYR A 219 7.93 23.00 -6.42
CA TYR A 219 8.02 23.06 -4.97
C TYR A 219 9.02 22.03 -4.47
N SER A 220 9.73 22.29 -3.37
CA SER A 220 10.76 21.39 -2.85
C SER A 220 10.73 21.25 -1.34
N ASN A 221 10.96 20.04 -0.87
CA ASN A 221 11.21 19.70 0.52
C ASN A 221 12.47 18.83 0.60
N LYS A 222 13.28 18.99 1.65
CA LYS A 222 14.56 18.28 1.80
C LYS A 222 14.40 16.75 1.88
N GLY A 223 13.32 16.26 2.51
CA GLY A 223 13.05 14.83 2.65
C GLY A 223 12.22 14.25 1.50
N TYR A 224 11.25 15.02 0.99
CA TYR A 224 10.29 14.53 -0.01
C TYR A 224 10.66 14.88 -1.45
N GLY A 225 11.77 15.58 -1.67
CA GLY A 225 12.26 15.95 -3.00
C GLY A 225 11.49 17.11 -3.63
N ARG A 226 11.39 17.10 -4.95
CA ARG A 226 10.73 18.15 -5.74
C ARG A 226 9.36 17.69 -6.24
N MET A 227 8.39 18.58 -6.23
CA MET A 227 7.06 18.40 -6.79
C MET A 227 6.83 19.45 -7.87
N ARG A 228 6.49 19.04 -9.09
CA ARG A 228 6.02 19.96 -10.12
C ARG A 228 4.49 20.00 -10.07
N VAL A 229 3.97 21.16 -9.69
CA VAL A 229 2.52 21.43 -9.67
C VAL A 229 2.14 22.05 -11.00
N ALA A 230 1.25 21.40 -11.75
CA ALA A 230 0.75 21.85 -13.05
C ALA A 230 -0.77 22.01 -13.02
N ALA A 231 -1.31 22.91 -13.84
CA ALA A 231 -2.76 22.96 -14.07
C ALA A 231 -3.21 21.71 -14.82
N GLU A 232 -4.30 21.09 -14.39
CA GLU A 232 -4.88 19.95 -15.08
C GLU A 232 -5.52 20.38 -16.40
N ILE A 233 -5.15 19.70 -17.48
CA ILE A 233 -5.69 19.91 -18.82
C ILE A 233 -6.37 18.63 -19.29
N LYS A 234 -7.67 18.68 -19.57
CA LYS A 234 -8.41 17.57 -20.17
C LYS A 234 -8.62 17.82 -21.67
N LYS A 235 -8.33 16.80 -22.49
CA LYS A 235 -8.66 16.83 -23.92
C LYS A 235 -10.16 16.62 -24.09
N LYS A 236 -10.84 17.57 -24.73
CA LYS A 236 -12.22 17.41 -25.21
C LYS A 236 -12.24 17.53 -26.74
N SER A 237 -13.34 17.11 -27.36
CA SER A 237 -13.52 17.20 -28.82
C SER A 237 -13.37 18.62 -29.37
N GLN A 238 -13.58 19.64 -28.54
CA GLN A 238 -13.47 21.06 -28.89
C GLN A 238 -12.08 21.66 -28.55
N GLY A 239 -11.13 20.86 -28.06
CA GLY A 239 -9.79 21.30 -27.65
C GLY A 239 -9.47 21.02 -26.18
N PRO A 240 -8.21 21.30 -25.75
CA PRO A 240 -7.79 21.15 -24.36
C PRO A 240 -8.44 22.21 -23.46
N ILE A 241 -8.97 21.80 -22.31
CA ILE A 241 -9.60 22.69 -21.33
C ILE A 241 -8.93 22.54 -19.97
N ARG A 242 -8.61 23.67 -19.32
CA ARG A 242 -8.18 23.72 -17.91
C ARG A 242 -9.37 23.40 -17.00
N THR A 243 -9.23 22.42 -16.11
CA THR A 243 -10.36 21.94 -15.28
C THR A 243 -10.56 22.72 -13.97
N GLY A 244 -9.60 23.57 -13.60
CA GLY A 244 -9.54 24.19 -12.27
C GLY A 244 -8.76 23.38 -11.24
N ASN A 245 -8.45 22.12 -11.53
CA ASN A 245 -7.63 21.26 -10.67
C ASN A 245 -6.13 21.45 -10.96
N LEU A 246 -5.31 20.99 -10.03
CA LEU A 246 -3.86 20.86 -10.22
C LEU A 246 -3.46 19.38 -10.20
N VAL A 247 -2.37 19.05 -10.90
CA VAL A 247 -1.81 17.70 -10.93
C VAL A 247 -0.32 17.76 -10.57
N VAL A 248 0.12 16.78 -9.80
CA VAL A 248 1.51 16.46 -9.50
C VAL A 248 1.73 15.00 -9.87
N GLU A 249 2.76 14.70 -10.65
CA GLU A 249 3.20 13.33 -10.95
C GLU A 249 4.59 13.13 -10.34
N ARG A 250 4.82 11.98 -9.69
CA ARG A 250 6.06 11.65 -8.98
C ARG A 250 6.67 10.32 -9.46
N PRO A 251 7.01 10.18 -10.75
CA PRO A 251 7.54 8.92 -11.30
C PRO A 251 8.94 8.57 -10.77
N GLU A 252 9.62 9.50 -10.10
CA GLU A 252 10.94 9.30 -9.50
C GLU A 252 10.90 8.71 -8.08
N MET A 253 9.71 8.61 -7.47
CA MET A 253 9.53 8.01 -6.15
C MET A 253 9.49 6.49 -6.26
N THR A 254 9.79 5.77 -5.17
CA THR A 254 9.70 4.31 -5.10
C THR A 254 8.34 3.78 -5.54
N TRP A 255 7.29 4.43 -5.03
CA TRP A 255 5.91 4.24 -5.43
C TRP A 255 5.59 5.34 -6.44
N HIS A 256 5.29 4.96 -7.68
CA HIS A 256 4.95 5.92 -8.73
C HIS A 256 3.55 6.48 -8.48
N TYR A 257 3.47 7.51 -7.64
CA TYR A 257 2.20 8.14 -7.29
C TYR A 257 2.07 9.53 -7.92
N GLY A 258 0.83 10.01 -7.99
CA GLY A 258 0.53 11.39 -8.28
C GLY A 258 -0.55 11.93 -7.35
N LEU A 259 -0.70 13.24 -7.37
CA LEU A 259 -1.71 13.95 -6.61
C LEU A 259 -2.55 14.78 -7.59
N ARG A 260 -3.87 14.59 -7.54
CA ARG A 260 -4.81 15.57 -8.09
C ARG A 260 -5.29 16.47 -6.97
N LEU A 261 -4.93 17.74 -7.00
CA LEU A 261 -5.41 18.72 -6.02
C LEU A 261 -6.70 19.35 -6.52
N LYS A 262 -7.74 19.25 -5.69
CA LYS A 262 -9.05 19.89 -5.91
C LYS A 262 -9.26 20.98 -4.87
N HIS A 263 -9.69 22.17 -5.30
CA HIS A 263 -9.94 23.28 -4.38
C HIS A 263 -11.11 22.95 -3.45
N VAL A 264 -11.04 23.41 -2.20
CA VAL A 264 -12.10 23.23 -1.22
C VAL A 264 -12.66 24.59 -0.77
N PHE A 265 -11.83 25.46 -0.19
CA PHE A 265 -12.21 26.83 0.19
C PHE A 265 -10.96 27.67 0.48
N GLY A 266 -10.96 28.94 0.11
CA GLY A 266 -9.85 29.86 0.40
C GLY A 266 -8.49 29.28 -0.04
N PRO A 267 -7.50 29.13 0.87
CA PRO A 267 -6.20 28.54 0.56
C PRO A 267 -6.17 27.01 0.62
N ASN A 268 -7.27 26.35 1.03
CA ASN A 268 -7.34 24.92 1.31
C ASN A 268 -7.80 24.10 0.10
N TRP A 269 -7.11 22.98 -0.08
CA TRP A 269 -7.27 22.01 -1.16
C TRP A 269 -7.33 20.60 -0.57
N ILE A 270 -7.85 19.66 -1.32
CA ILE A 270 -7.71 18.23 -1.04
C ILE A 270 -6.78 17.63 -2.09
N ALA A 271 -5.70 16.99 -1.66
CA ALA A 271 -4.81 16.23 -2.52
C ALA A 271 -5.31 14.77 -2.57
N CYS A 272 -5.75 14.35 -3.75
CA CYS A 272 -6.20 13.00 -4.02
C CYS A 272 -5.03 12.18 -4.56
N GLU A 273 -4.52 11.24 -3.77
CA GLU A 273 -3.39 10.38 -4.14
C GLU A 273 -3.86 9.13 -4.88
N SER A 274 -3.18 8.85 -5.99
CA SER A 274 -3.38 7.70 -6.86
C SER A 274 -2.05 7.24 -7.46
N TRP A 275 -2.02 6.01 -7.96
CA TRP A 275 -0.96 5.56 -8.85
C TRP A 275 -0.95 6.40 -10.13
N ILE A 276 0.22 6.70 -10.69
CA ILE A 276 0.34 7.52 -11.92
C ILE A 276 -0.42 6.86 -13.09
N GLU A 277 -0.46 5.53 -13.12
CA GLU A 277 -1.14 4.75 -14.15
C GLU A 277 -2.68 4.83 -14.07
N ASP A 278 -3.24 5.27 -12.94
CA ASP A 278 -4.69 5.38 -12.70
C ASP A 278 -5.03 6.62 -11.84
N LEU A 279 -4.62 7.81 -12.31
CA LEU A 279 -4.81 9.07 -11.57
C LEU A 279 -6.29 9.38 -11.26
N ASP A 280 -7.22 8.79 -12.01
CA ASP A 280 -8.67 8.96 -11.85
C ASP A 280 -9.28 8.12 -10.73
N ASN A 281 -8.50 7.27 -10.08
CA ASN A 281 -8.97 6.38 -9.04
C ASN A 281 -8.19 6.56 -7.72
N PRO A 282 -8.34 7.72 -7.04
CA PRO A 282 -7.62 8.00 -5.82
C PRO A 282 -8.02 7.03 -4.70
N GLY A 283 -7.00 6.55 -3.99
CA GLY A 283 -7.10 5.63 -2.86
C GLY A 283 -6.83 6.30 -1.51
N GLN A 284 -6.10 7.43 -1.50
CA GLN A 284 -5.83 8.20 -0.31
C GLN A 284 -6.08 9.70 -0.55
N PHE A 285 -6.33 10.41 0.55
CA PHE A 285 -6.73 11.82 0.51
C PHE A 285 -6.03 12.57 1.64
N HIS A 286 -5.49 13.75 1.31
CA HIS A 286 -4.67 14.53 2.22
C HIS A 286 -5.11 16.00 2.23
N PRO A 287 -5.34 16.62 3.39
CA PRO A 287 -5.54 18.05 3.45
C PRO A 287 -4.27 18.78 2.96
N ALA A 288 -4.46 19.75 2.07
CA ALA A 288 -3.39 20.55 1.48
C ALA A 288 -3.73 22.04 1.53
N MET A 289 -2.71 22.89 1.61
CA MET A 289 -2.89 24.35 1.64
C MET A 289 -1.73 25.06 0.93
N PHE A 290 -2.05 26.04 0.10
CA PHE A 290 -1.05 26.95 -0.48
C PHE A 290 -0.85 28.17 0.42
N ILE A 291 0.40 28.51 0.70
CA ILE A 291 0.81 29.60 1.58
C ILE A 291 1.27 30.79 0.75
N LYS A 292 0.75 31.98 1.07
CA LYS A 292 1.16 33.25 0.45
C LYS A 292 2.39 33.83 1.12
N ASP A 293 3.28 34.45 0.34
CA ASP A 293 4.30 35.35 0.87
C ASP A 293 3.71 36.74 1.19
N ALA A 294 4.55 37.64 1.69
CA ALA A 294 4.19 39.04 1.98
C ALA A 294 3.73 39.84 0.75
N ARG A 295 3.95 39.33 -0.47
CA ARG A 295 3.54 39.96 -1.74
C ARG A 295 2.23 39.35 -2.27
N GLY A 296 1.63 38.41 -1.54
CA GLY A 296 0.42 37.71 -1.94
C GLY A 296 0.65 36.62 -3.00
N LYS A 297 1.90 36.20 -3.25
CA LYS A 297 2.23 35.15 -4.21
C LYS A 297 2.42 33.79 -3.53
N ALA A 298 2.17 32.71 -4.27
CA ALA A 298 2.35 31.36 -3.73
C ALA A 298 3.83 31.13 -3.37
N SER A 299 4.08 30.73 -2.14
CA SER A 299 5.43 30.56 -1.57
C SER A 299 5.69 29.15 -1.06
N ALA A 300 4.65 28.41 -0.68
CA ALA A 300 4.76 27.03 -0.27
C ALA A 300 3.46 26.25 -0.45
N LEU A 301 3.59 24.93 -0.51
CA LEU A 301 2.51 23.96 -0.44
C LEU A 301 2.70 23.13 0.84
N LYS A 302 1.75 23.19 1.76
CA LYS A 302 1.70 22.33 2.94
C LYS A 302 0.74 21.17 2.68
N ILE A 303 1.18 19.94 2.93
CA ILE A 303 0.36 18.73 2.86
C ILE A 303 0.39 18.06 4.23
N GLY A 304 -0.78 17.82 4.82
CA GLY A 304 -0.93 16.94 5.98
C GLY A 304 -1.10 15.52 5.48
N TRP A 305 -0.06 14.69 5.58
CA TRP A 305 -0.10 13.31 5.11
C TRP A 305 -0.88 12.44 6.08
N TRP A 306 -1.64 11.51 5.51
CA TRP A 306 -2.46 10.54 6.24
C TRP A 306 -2.30 9.19 5.58
N ALA A 307 -2.19 8.13 6.37
CA ALA A 307 -2.17 6.76 5.88
C ALA A 307 -3.03 5.90 6.79
N ASN A 308 -3.86 5.03 6.22
CA ASN A 308 -4.70 4.08 6.96
C ASN A 308 -5.53 4.72 8.10
N GLY A 309 -6.05 5.93 7.88
CA GLY A 309 -6.84 6.67 8.86
C GLY A 309 -6.04 7.32 10.00
N ALA A 310 -4.71 7.24 9.97
CA ALA A 310 -3.82 7.92 10.90
C ALA A 310 -3.15 9.13 10.24
N PHE A 311 -2.91 10.17 11.04
CA PHE A 311 -2.12 11.32 10.63
C PHE A 311 -0.63 10.98 10.71
N GLU A 312 0.08 11.10 9.59
CA GLU A 312 1.51 10.79 9.49
C GLU A 312 2.38 12.02 9.78
N GLY A 313 1.96 13.19 9.33
CA GLY A 313 2.72 14.42 9.56
C GLY A 313 2.43 15.54 8.57
N ASN A 314 2.87 16.74 8.94
CA ASN A 314 2.81 17.91 8.07
C ASN A 314 4.12 18.07 7.31
N VAL A 315 4.05 18.16 5.98
CA VAL A 315 5.19 18.42 5.12
C VAL A 315 4.95 19.69 4.33
N THR A 316 5.89 20.62 4.42
CA THR A 316 5.86 21.87 3.66
C THR A 316 6.91 21.83 2.56
N PHE A 317 6.47 22.07 1.32
CA PHE A 317 7.32 22.24 0.15
C PHE A 317 7.40 23.72 -0.19
N THR A 318 8.60 24.29 -0.24
CA THR A 318 8.84 25.69 -0.62
C THR A 318 8.82 25.82 -2.14
N LYS A 319 8.14 26.84 -2.67
CA LYS A 319 8.15 27.14 -4.10
C LYS A 319 9.54 27.66 -4.51
N ILE A 320 10.13 27.06 -5.54
CA ILE A 320 11.49 27.36 -6.00
C ILE A 320 11.56 27.79 -7.48
N ALA A 321 10.50 27.55 -8.25
CA ALA A 321 10.38 28.00 -9.64
C ALA A 321 8.92 28.15 -10.05
#